data_AF-A0A059L3W4-F1
#
_entry.id   AF-A0A059L3W4-F1
#
_cell.length_a   1.000
_cell.length_b   1.000
_cell.length_c   1.000
_cell.angle_alpha   90.00
_cell.angle_beta   90.00
_cell.angle_gamma   90.00
#
_symmetry.space_group_name_H-M   'P 1'
#
loop_
_entity.id
_entity.type
_entity.pdbx_description
1 polymer ?
#
loop_
_entity_poly.entity_id
_entity_poly.type
_entity_poly.pdbx_seq_one_letter_code
_entity_poly.pdbx_strand_id
1 'polypeptide(L)' 'MPFFLDGVGGHPDLMQADGLHPAAGAQDKLLENVWPTLKPLL' A
#
# COMPACT_ATOMS: atom_id res chain seq x y z
N MET A 1 14.27 -2.89 0.17
CA MET A 1 13.02 -2.46 -0.49
C MET A 1 12.13 -1.81 0.56
N PRO A 2 11.50 -0.65 0.29
CA PRO A 2 10.46 -0.13 1.16
C PRO A 2 9.41 -1.21 1.43
N PHE A 3 8.90 -1.28 2.65
CA PHE A 3 7.81 -2.21 2.95
C PHE A 3 6.56 -1.76 2.18
N PHE A 4 6.03 -2.61 1.30
CA PHE A 4 4.96 -2.22 0.38
C PHE A 4 3.68 -1.78 1.10
N LEU A 5 3.37 -2.37 2.25
CA LEU A 5 2.17 -2.06 3.04
C LEU A 5 2.43 -1.03 4.16
N ASP A 6 3.52 -0.25 4.07
CA ASP A 6 3.82 0.79 5.06
C ASP A 6 2.71 1.86 5.11
N GLY A 7 2.22 2.16 6.30
CA GLY A 7 1.06 3.04 6.51
C GLY A 7 -0.28 2.51 6.00
N VAL A 8 -0.39 1.21 5.68
CA VAL A 8 -1.63 0.53 5.29
C VAL A 8 -1.98 -0.58 6.29
N GLY A 9 -1.01 -1.46 6.58
CA GLY A 9 -1.24 -2.58 7.50
C GLY A 9 -1.66 -2.11 8.89
N GLY A 10 -2.78 -2.64 9.40
CA GLY A 10 -3.31 -2.29 10.72
C GLY A 10 -4.16 -1.02 10.77
N HIS A 11 -4.39 -0.35 9.64
CA HIS A 11 -5.33 0.78 9.53
C HIS A 11 -6.70 0.29 9.04
N PRO A 12 -7.73 0.17 9.91
CA PRO A 12 -9.00 -0.48 9.54
C PRO A 12 -9.74 0.19 8.37
N ASP A 13 -9.54 1.49 8.17
CA ASP A 13 -10.07 2.29 7.06
C ASP A 13 -9.37 2.00 5.72
N LEU A 14 -8.17 1.41 5.76
CA LEU A 14 -7.37 1.05 4.60
C LEU A 14 -7.33 -0.47 4.34
N MET A 15 -8.04 -1.28 5.12
CA MET A 15 -8.05 -2.74 5.02
C MET A 15 -9.44 -3.26 4.63
N GLN A 16 -9.48 -4.40 3.91
CA GLN A 16 -10.72 -5.13 3.63
C GLN A 16 -11.28 -5.74 4.94
N ALA A 17 -12.54 -6.19 4.89
CA ALA A 17 -13.23 -6.76 6.05
C ALA A 17 -12.53 -8.00 6.66
N ASP A 18 -11.63 -8.65 5.91
CA ASP A 18 -10.81 -9.75 6.40
C ASP A 18 -9.61 -9.31 7.24
N GLY A 19 -9.28 -8.02 7.27
CA GLY A 19 -8.12 -7.47 7.97
C GLY A 19 -6.76 -7.88 7.39
N LEU A 20 -6.72 -8.53 6.23
CA LEU A 20 -5.51 -9.06 5.60
C LEU A 20 -5.13 -8.28 4.34
N HIS A 21 -6.12 -7.86 3.56
CA HIS A 21 -5.88 -7.24 2.27
C HIS A 21 -6.13 -5.72 2.31
N PRO A 22 -5.37 -4.91 1.55
CA PRO A 22 -5.66 -3.49 1.38
C PRO A 22 -7.00 -3.24 0.69
N ALA A 23 -7.76 -2.25 1.18
CA ALA A 23 -8.95 -1.75 0.52
C ALA A 23 -8.62 -0.76 -0.61
N ALA A 24 -9.63 -0.39 -1.41
CA ALA A 24 -9.47 0.58 -2.49
C ALA A 24 -8.90 1.94 -2.02
N GLY A 25 -9.24 2.36 -0.79
CA GLY A 25 -8.72 3.60 -0.19
C GLY A 25 -7.20 3.59 0.06
N ALA A 26 -6.55 2.42 0.04
CA ALA A 26 -5.10 2.31 0.22
C ALA A 26 -4.31 2.53 -1.07
N GLN A 27 -4.94 2.60 -2.24
CA GLN A 27 -4.26 2.55 -3.54
C GLN A 27 -3.21 3.66 -3.72
N ASP A 28 -3.53 4.91 -3.37
CA ASP A 28 -2.59 6.03 -3.50
C ASP A 28 -1.34 5.80 -2.62
N LYS A 29 -1.54 5.30 -1.39
CA LYS A 29 -0.44 4.97 -0.47
C LYS A 29 0.43 3.83 -0.98
N LEU A 30 -0.18 2.79 -1.53
CA LEU A 30 0.55 1.68 -2.14
C LEU A 30 1.38 2.14 -3.34
N LEU A 31 0.84 3.05 -4.16
CA LEU A 31 1.58 3.67 -5.26
C LEU A 31 2.77 4.47 -4.74
N GLU A 32 2.56 5.35 -3.75
CA GLU A 32 3.64 6.11 -3.09
C GLU A 32 4.76 5.20 -2.58
N ASN A 33 4.41 4.08 -1.97
CA ASN A 33 5.36 3.12 -1.40
C ASN A 33 6.22 2.42 -2.46
N VAL A 34 5.63 2.07 -3.63
CA VAL A 34 6.35 1.33 -4.68
C VAL A 34 7.03 2.24 -5.71
N TRP A 35 6.50 3.45 -5.94
CA TRP A 35 6.91 4.32 -7.04
C TRP A 35 8.40 4.66 -7.06
N PRO A 36 9.08 4.96 -5.93
CA PRO A 36 10.52 5.21 -5.94
C PRO A 36 11.34 4.03 -6.48
N THR A 37 10.81 2.80 -6.38
CA THR A 37 11.48 1.60 -6.91
C THR A 37 11.02 1.25 -8.32
N LEU A 38 9.74 1.45 -8.64
CA LEU A 38 9.20 1.11 -9.97
C LEU A 38 9.64 2.11 -11.04
N LYS A 39 9.66 3.42 -10.73
CA LYS A 39 9.93 4.49 -11.69
C LYS A 39 11.27 4.36 -12.44
N PRO A 40 12.40 3.99 -11.80
CA PRO A 40 13.66 3.84 -12.51
C PRO A 40 13.73 2.63 -13.47
N LEU A 41 12.74 1.73 -13.43
CA LEU A 41 12.67 0.53 -14.27
C LEU A 41 11.79 0.71 -15.53
N LEU A 42 11.17 1.89 -15.68
CA LEU A 42 10.32 2.28 -16.81
C LEU A 42 11.10 3.14 -17.80
#